data_AF-A0A1F8Q993-F1
#
_entry.id   AF-A0A1F8Q993-F1
#
_cell.length_a   1.000
_cell.length_b   1.000
_cell.length_c   1.000
_cell.angle_alpha   90.00
_cell.angle_beta   90.00
_cell.angle_gamma   90.00
#
_symmetry.space_group_name_H-M   'P 1'
#
loop_
_entity.id
_entity.type
_entity.pdbx_description
1 polymer ?
#
loop_
_entity_poly.entity_id
_entity_poly.type
_entity_poly.pdbx_seq_one_letter_code
_entity_poly.pdbx_strand_id
1 'polypeptide(L)'
;MIHKLSANELRITCDPEIMAFKSSAEIGSQGTIIGQERAMGALRFGLDIQDKGFNIFVAGLPGSGRTTTVERFLEQIAINKAVPMDWCYVHNFEDEYRLTGFAGSCGNDSHI
;
A
#
# COMPACT_ATOMS: atom_id res chain seq x y z
N MET A 1 -20.51 -32.79 28.96
CA MET A 1 -21.41 -32.15 29.95
C MET A 1 -21.93 -30.88 29.32
N ILE A 2 -23.24 -30.77 29.11
CA ILE A 2 -23.85 -29.59 28.45
C ILE A 2 -24.40 -28.71 29.58
N HIS A 3 -23.84 -27.51 29.75
CA HIS A 3 -24.32 -26.55 30.75
C HIS A 3 -25.33 -25.59 30.11
N LYS A 4 -26.43 -25.31 30.82
CA LYS A 4 -27.47 -24.38 30.36
C LYS A 4 -26.95 -22.94 30.52
N LEU A 5 -26.84 -22.22 29.40
CA LEU A 5 -26.49 -20.79 29.40
C LEU A 5 -27.70 -19.94 29.79
N SER A 6 -27.45 -18.91 30.61
CA SER A 6 -28.41 -17.86 30.95
C SER A 6 -28.50 -16.81 29.84
N ALA A 7 -29.59 -16.02 29.83
CA ALA A 7 -29.82 -15.02 28.78
C ALA A 7 -28.67 -13.99 28.66
N ASN A 8 -27.99 -13.67 29.76
CA ASN A 8 -26.88 -12.72 29.76
C ASN A 8 -25.59 -13.30 29.18
N GLU A 9 -25.40 -14.63 29.23
CA GLU A 9 -24.21 -15.30 28.68
C GLU A 9 -24.32 -15.52 27.16
N LEU A 10 -25.50 -15.29 26.58
CA LEU A 10 -25.75 -15.38 25.15
C LEU A 10 -25.36 -14.10 24.38
N ARG A 11 -25.04 -13.00 25.09
CA ARG A 11 -24.74 -11.71 24.46
C ARG A 11 -23.39 -11.17 24.93
N ILE A 12 -22.53 -10.85 23.97
CA ILE A 12 -21.36 -10.02 24.21
C ILE A 12 -21.84 -8.57 24.40
N THR A 13 -21.57 -8.00 25.56
CA THR A 13 -21.88 -6.60 25.89
C THR A 13 -20.59 -5.79 25.87
N CYS A 14 -20.60 -4.68 25.12
CA CYS A 14 -19.56 -3.65 25.24
C CYS A 14 -20.09 -2.57 26.16
N ASP A 15 -19.30 -2.22 27.18
CA ASP A 15 -19.60 -1.08 28.04
C ASP A 15 -19.46 0.21 27.22
N PRO A 16 -20.53 1.03 27.09
CA PRO A 16 -20.48 2.27 26.35
C PRO A 16 -19.50 3.30 26.94
N GLU A 17 -19.15 3.20 28.24
CA GLU A 17 -18.17 4.10 28.87
C GLU A 17 -16.74 3.90 28.33
N ILE A 18 -16.46 2.76 27.67
CA ILE A 18 -15.17 2.50 27.00
C ILE A 18 -14.96 3.43 25.80
N MET A 19 -16.05 3.89 25.16
CA MET A 19 -15.99 4.80 24.01
C MET A 19 -16.15 6.24 24.48
N ALA A 20 -15.04 6.97 24.60
CA ALA A 20 -15.03 8.37 25.05
C ALA A 20 -15.53 9.39 23.99
N PHE A 21 -16.32 8.97 23.01
CA PHE A 21 -16.84 9.79 21.91
C PHE A 21 -18.33 9.54 21.70
N LYS A 22 -19.09 10.57 21.28
CA LYS A 22 -20.54 10.42 21.05
C LYS A 22 -20.87 9.91 19.66
N SER A 23 -20.00 10.18 18.69
CA SER A 23 -20.15 9.77 17.30
C SER A 23 -18.82 9.35 16.69
N SER A 24 -18.84 8.35 15.80
CA SER A 24 -17.66 7.98 15.01
C SER A 24 -17.17 9.10 14.08
N ALA A 25 -17.99 10.12 13.83
CA ALA A 25 -17.58 11.32 13.10
C ALA A 25 -16.57 12.20 13.88
N GLU A 26 -16.51 12.06 15.21
CA GLU A 26 -15.53 12.77 16.06
C GLU A 26 -14.14 12.13 15.96
N ILE A 27 -14.07 10.90 15.47
CA ILE A 27 -12.82 10.18 15.26
C ILE A 27 -12.38 10.46 13.82
N GLY A 28 -11.34 11.29 13.67
CA GLY A 28 -10.71 11.50 12.38
C GLY A 28 -10.31 10.18 11.74
N SER A 29 -10.44 10.06 10.41
CA SER A 29 -10.07 8.84 9.70
C SER A 29 -8.60 8.54 9.96
N GLN A 30 -8.34 7.51 10.77
CA GLN A 30 -6.97 7.10 11.02
C GLN A 30 -6.48 6.47 9.72
N GLY A 31 -5.55 7.15 9.04
CA GLY A 31 -4.88 6.63 7.86
C GLY A 31 -4.00 5.41 8.14
N THR A 32 -3.95 5.00 9.41
CA THR A 32 -3.18 3.88 9.92
C THR A 32 -3.86 2.56 9.57
N ILE A 33 -3.08 1.64 9.02
CA ILE A 33 -3.53 0.29 8.70
C ILE A 33 -3.57 -0.52 10.01
N ILE A 34 -4.77 -0.90 10.45
CA ILE A 34 -4.98 -1.59 11.74
C ILE A 34 -4.83 -3.10 11.56
N GLY A 35 -4.08 -3.75 12.45
CA GLY A 35 -4.03 -5.21 12.56
C GLY A 35 -3.25 -5.96 11.47
N GLN A 36 -2.47 -5.25 10.64
CA GLN A 36 -1.69 -5.86 9.56
C GLN A 36 -0.17 -5.72 9.72
N GLU A 37 0.34 -5.69 10.96
CA GLU A 37 1.77 -5.47 11.25
C GLU A 37 2.71 -6.38 10.44
N ARG A 38 2.37 -7.67 10.33
CA ARG A 38 3.15 -8.63 9.52
C ARG A 38 3.19 -8.25 8.04
N ALA A 39 2.06 -7.86 7.47
CA ALA A 39 1.99 -7.49 6.05
C ALA A 39 2.80 -6.20 5.79
N MET A 40 2.72 -5.25 6.71
CA MET A 40 3.50 -4.01 6.67
C MET A 40 5.00 -4.27 6.76
N GLY A 41 5.42 -5.17 7.66
CA GLY A 41 6.82 -5.58 7.76
C GLY A 41 7.34 -6.24 6.49
N ALA A 42 6.55 -7.13 5.88
CA ALA A 42 6.91 -7.79 4.63
C ALA A 42 7.02 -6.80 3.46
N LEU A 43 6.11 -5.82 3.37
CA LEU A 43 6.17 -4.76 2.37
C LEU A 43 7.42 -3.89 2.53
N ARG A 44 7.74 -3.46 3.76
CA ARG A 44 8.98 -2.70 4.03
C ARG A 44 10.21 -3.45 3.59
N PHE A 45 10.34 -4.70 4.04
CA PHE A 45 11.46 -5.56 3.69
C PHE A 45 11.59 -5.72 2.16
N GLY A 46 10.49 -6.01 1.48
CA GLY A 46 10.50 -6.18 0.02
C GLY A 46 10.85 -4.90 -0.75
N LEU A 47 10.46 -3.73 -0.24
CA LEU A 47 10.72 -2.43 -0.87
C LEU A 47 12.12 -1.87 -0.60
N ASP A 48 12.82 -2.41 0.41
CA ASP A 48 14.21 -2.08 0.72
C ASP A 48 15.20 -2.82 -0.20
N ILE A 49 14.79 -3.95 -0.80
CA ILE A 49 15.60 -4.68 -1.78
C ILE A 49 15.75 -3.82 -3.04
N GLN A 50 16.98 -3.35 -3.32
CA GLN A 50 17.30 -2.53 -4.51
C GLN A 50 17.66 -3.38 -5.75
N ASP A 51 17.89 -4.69 -5.56
CA ASP A 51 18.26 -5.58 -6.64
C ASP A 51 17.08 -5.88 -7.57
N LYS A 52 17.39 -6.02 -8.86
CA LYS A 52 16.40 -6.43 -9.87
C LYS A 52 16.05 -7.92 -9.71
N GLY A 53 14.82 -8.27 -10.07
CA GLY A 53 14.35 -9.67 -10.08
C GLY A 53 13.50 -10.07 -8.88
N PHE A 54 13.27 -9.15 -7.93
CA PHE A 54 12.37 -9.36 -6.81
C PHE A 54 11.01 -8.72 -7.07
N ASN A 55 9.94 -9.45 -6.79
CA ASN A 55 8.56 -8.98 -6.88
C ASN A 55 7.85 -9.28 -5.56
N ILE A 56 6.91 -8.41 -5.17
CA ILE A 56 6.06 -8.61 -3.98
C ILE A 56 4.69 -9.09 -4.43
N PHE A 57 4.18 -10.16 -3.82
CA PHE A 57 2.83 -10.66 -4.02
C PHE A 57 2.00 -10.49 -2.75
N VAL A 58 0.77 -9.98 -2.90
CA VAL A 58 -0.12 -9.67 -1.77
C VAL A 58 -1.35 -10.57 -1.80
N ALA A 59 -1.55 -11.35 -0.74
CA ALA A 59 -2.66 -12.29 -0.59
C ALA A 59 -3.55 -11.95 0.61
N GLY A 60 -4.82 -12.38 0.56
CA GLY A 60 -5.78 -12.20 1.64
C GLY A 60 -7.22 -12.40 1.17
N LEU A 61 -8.19 -12.20 2.06
CA LEU A 61 -9.59 -12.41 1.74
C LEU A 61 -10.14 -11.31 0.80
N PRO A 62 -11.10 -11.62 -0.08
CA PRO A 62 -11.86 -10.60 -0.80
C PRO A 62 -12.48 -9.57 0.17
N GLY A 63 -12.51 -8.29 -0.20
CA GLY A 63 -13.08 -7.23 0.64
C GLY A 63 -12.20 -6.74 1.80
N SER A 64 -11.00 -7.29 1.99
CA SER A 64 -10.06 -6.84 3.04
C SER A 64 -9.34 -5.51 2.78
N GLY A 65 -9.66 -4.80 1.68
CA GLY A 65 -9.04 -3.52 1.34
C GLY A 65 -7.55 -3.60 1.01
N ARG A 66 -7.04 -4.78 0.60
CA ARG A 66 -5.62 -5.02 0.27
C ARG A 66 -5.01 -4.00 -0.67
N THR A 67 -5.66 -3.75 -1.80
CA THR A 67 -5.15 -2.81 -2.83
C THR A 67 -5.01 -1.41 -2.24
N THR A 68 -6.09 -0.88 -1.65
CA THR A 68 -6.09 0.44 -1.02
C THR A 68 -5.05 0.56 0.10
N THR A 69 -4.86 -0.51 0.86
CA THR A 69 -3.85 -0.59 1.93
C THR A 69 -2.44 -0.48 1.37
N VAL A 70 -2.14 -1.25 0.32
CA VAL A 70 -0.83 -1.27 -0.34
C VAL A 70 -0.54 0.06 -1.03
N GLU A 71 -1.51 0.62 -1.76
CA GLU A 71 -1.38 1.90 -2.45
C GLU A 71 -1.04 3.03 -1.48
N ARG A 72 -1.84 3.21 -0.41
CA ARG A 72 -1.59 4.26 0.60
C ARG A 72 -0.22 4.10 1.25
N PHE A 73 0.23 2.87 1.44
CA PHE A 73 1.56 2.62 1.99
C PHE A 73 2.69 2.96 1.01
N LEU A 74 2.54 2.59 -0.27
CA LEU A 74 3.49 2.92 -1.31
C LEU A 74 3.60 4.43 -1.53
N GLU A 75 2.48 5.17 -1.49
CA GLU A 75 2.46 6.63 -1.57
C GLU A 75 3.30 7.27 -0.46
N GLN A 76 3.15 6.81 0.78
CA GLN A 76 3.94 7.32 1.92
C GLN A 76 5.45 7.11 1.75
N ILE A 77 5.85 5.98 1.15
CA ILE A 77 7.26 5.69 0.87
C ILE A 77 7.76 6.51 -0.31
N ALA A 78 6.97 6.59 -1.39
CA ALA A 78 7.35 7.24 -2.64
C ALA A 78 7.69 8.72 -2.45
N ILE A 79 6.97 9.43 -1.57
CA ILE A 79 7.24 10.84 -1.22
C ILE A 79 8.70 11.06 -0.78
N ASN A 80 9.32 10.06 -0.14
CA ASN A 80 10.67 10.15 0.39
C ASN A 80 11.73 9.53 -0.53
N LYS A 81 11.35 9.04 -1.72
CA LYS A 81 12.27 8.46 -2.70
C LYS A 81 12.64 9.48 -3.78
N ALA A 82 13.79 9.25 -4.43
CA ALA A 82 14.20 10.08 -5.55
C ALA A 82 13.18 10.02 -6.70
N VAL A 83 13.02 11.13 -7.40
CA VAL A 83 12.18 11.20 -8.60
C VAL A 83 12.74 10.21 -9.63
N PRO A 84 11.91 9.31 -10.20
CA PRO A 84 12.35 8.37 -11.21
C PRO A 84 12.84 9.10 -12.47
N MET A 85 13.72 8.44 -13.23
CA MET A 85 14.13 8.92 -14.55
C MET A 85 12.97 8.81 -15.55
N ASP A 86 12.88 9.78 -16.46
CA ASP A 86 11.99 9.70 -17.61
C ASP A 86 12.55 8.71 -18.62
N TRP A 87 11.66 7.98 -19.28
CA TRP A 87 12.01 7.04 -20.34
C TRP A 87 11.42 7.54 -21.66
N CYS A 88 12.27 7.82 -22.63
CA CYS A 88 11.86 8.20 -23.98
C CYS A 88 12.39 7.21 -25.01
N TYR A 89 11.63 7.05 -26.10
CA TYR A 89 12.09 6.34 -27.28
C TYR A 89 12.57 7.36 -28.29
N VAL A 90 13.84 7.28 -28.67
CA VAL A 90 14.42 8.11 -29.73
C VAL A 90 14.52 7.31 -31.02
N HIS A 91 14.36 8.01 -32.13
CA HIS A 91 14.54 7.41 -33.45
C HIS A 91 15.99 6.97 -33.62
N ASN A 92 16.18 5.74 -34.08
CA ASN A 92 17.48 5.17 -34.32
C ASN A 92 17.85 5.37 -35.81
N PHE A 93 18.78 6.28 -36.08
CA PHE A 93 19.24 6.60 -37.43
C PHE A 93 20.10 5.49 -38.07
N GLU A 94 20.56 4.50 -37.29
CA GLU A 94 21.29 3.34 -37.81
C GLU A 94 20.37 2.17 -38.19
N ASP A 95 19.23 2.04 -37.51
CA ASP A 95 18.23 0.99 -37.75
C ASP A 95 16.82 1.53 -37.47
N GLU A 96 16.15 1.98 -38.53
CA GLU A 96 14.81 2.59 -38.46
C GLU A 96 13.74 1.67 -37.87
N TYR A 97 13.96 0.34 -37.88
CA TYR A 97 13.02 -0.63 -37.31
C TYR A 97 13.25 -0.89 -35.81
N ARG A 98 14.28 -0.28 -35.21
CA ARG A 98 14.65 -0.50 -33.81
C ARG A 98 14.80 0.82 -33.05
N LEU A 99 13.76 1.22 -32.34
CA LEU A 99 13.80 2.37 -31.43
C LEU A 99 14.86 2.18 -30.32
N THR A 100 15.58 3.26 -30.00
CA THR A 100 16.54 3.27 -28.89
C THR A 100 15.87 3.86 -27.65
N GLY A 101 15.89 3.12 -26.54
CA GLY A 101 15.39 3.61 -25.26
C GLY A 101 16.45 4.47 -24.56
N PHE A 102 16.07 5.66 -24.12
CA PHE A 102 16.91 6.56 -23.33
C PHE A 102 16.25 6.85 -21.98
N ALA A 103 17.06 6.87 -20.91
CA ALA A 103 16.62 7.23 -19.57
C ALA A 103 17.29 8.54 -19.15
N GLY A 104 16.48 9.58 -18.89
CA GLY A 104 16.93 10.94 -18.55
C GLY A 104 16.38 11.45 -17.22
N SER A 105 16.89 12.58 -16.73
CA SER A 105 16.30 13.26 -15.56
C SER A 105 14.88 13.74 -15.87
N CYS A 106 13.98 13.62 -14.89
CA CYS A 106 12.58 14.01 -15.05
C CYS A 106 12.42 15.47 -15.53
N GLY A 107 11.65 15.67 -16.61
CA GLY A 107 11.34 16.98 -17.21
C GLY A 107 12.36 17.51 -18.22
N ASN A 108 13.32 16.69 -18.64
CA ASN A 108 14.37 17.10 -19.59
C ASN A 108 14.11 16.63 -21.04
N ASP A 109 12.90 16.14 -21.30
CA ASP A 109 12.37 15.70 -22.59
C ASP A 109 12.13 16.84 -23.59
N SER A 110 12.07 18.09 -23.11
CA SER A 110 11.89 19.30 -23.94
C SER A 110 13.08 19.66 -24.85
N HIS A 111 14.20 18.96 -24.74
CA HIS A 111 15.42 19.19 -25.52
C HIS A 111 15.85 18.00 -26.40
N ILE A 112 15.03 16.94 -26.50
CA ILE A 112 15.33 15.71 -27.24
C ILE A 112 14.65 15.71 -28.60
#